data_AF-A0A5B7V9S1-F1
#
_entry.id   AF-A0A5B7V9S1-F1
#
_cell.length_a   1.000
_cell.length_b   1.000
_cell.length_c   1.000
_cell.angle_alpha   90.00
_cell.angle_beta   90.00
_cell.angle_gamma   90.00
#
_symmetry.space_group_name_H-M   'P 1'
#
loop_
_entity.id
_entity.type
_entity.pdbx_description
1 polymer ?
#
loop_
_entity_poly.entity_id
_entity_poly.type
_entity_poly.pdbx_seq_one_letter_code
_entity_poly.pdbx_strand_id
1 'polypeptide(L)'
;MGSNPMDRGKYGSKIHLITERTGLPLPAGISGANLHDSQALEPLVRGIPPIRSRRGPRRRRPAKLHADKACDNRRLRQWLRSRHITPRIARKGIESSERLGRHRWTIERTMSWPAGCRRLHRRYERKAIHYLAFASIACTLIRYRRPAK
;
A
#
# COMPACT_ATOMS: atom_id res chain seq x y z
N MET A 1 14.75 -4.40 -8.96
CA MET A 1 14.00 -5.61 -9.37
C MET A 1 14.52 -6.77 -8.54
N GLY A 2 13.73 -7.80 -8.23
CA GLY A 2 14.19 -8.95 -7.43
C GLY A 2 13.44 -10.23 -7.80
N SER A 3 14.13 -11.36 -7.75
CA SER A 3 13.74 -12.69 -8.22
C SER A 3 12.67 -13.38 -7.35
N ASN A 4 11.42 -13.41 -7.80
CA ASN A 4 10.30 -13.92 -7.00
C ASN A 4 10.56 -15.35 -6.44
N PRO A 5 10.47 -15.59 -5.12
CA PRO A 5 10.88 -16.86 -4.51
C PRO A 5 9.93 -18.02 -4.80
N MET A 6 8.71 -17.74 -5.26
CA MET A 6 7.69 -18.74 -5.54
C MET A 6 7.61 -19.15 -7.02
N ASP A 7 8.41 -18.55 -7.92
CA ASP A 7 8.14 -18.66 -9.37
C ASP A 7 9.41 -18.65 -10.24
N ARG A 8 10.30 -19.65 -10.03
CA ARG A 8 11.38 -20.04 -10.96
C ARG A 8 12.23 -18.86 -11.49
N GLY A 9 12.61 -17.92 -10.63
CA GLY A 9 13.52 -16.83 -11.01
C GLY A 9 12.95 -15.77 -11.95
N LYS A 10 11.64 -15.74 -12.21
CA LYS A 10 11.01 -14.65 -12.98
C LYS A 10 11.04 -13.34 -12.19
N TYR A 11 11.37 -12.24 -12.88
CA TYR A 11 11.39 -10.89 -12.30
C TYR A 11 9.98 -10.41 -11.96
N GLY A 12 9.50 -10.76 -10.77
CA GLY A 12 8.23 -10.29 -10.23
C GLY A 12 8.31 -8.86 -9.70
N SER A 13 7.18 -8.16 -9.65
CA SER A 13 7.07 -6.88 -8.96
C SER A 13 5.82 -6.80 -8.13
N LYS A 14 5.97 -6.19 -6.96
CA LYS A 14 4.89 -5.98 -6.00
C LYS A 14 4.44 -4.53 -6.09
N ILE A 15 3.13 -4.32 -6.16
CA ILE A 15 2.52 -3.03 -5.98
C ILE A 15 2.19 -2.90 -4.50
N HIS A 16 2.71 -1.84 -3.88
CA HIS A 16 2.38 -1.43 -2.52
C HIS A 16 1.46 -0.23 -2.59
N LEU A 17 0.39 -0.24 -1.80
CA LEU A 17 -0.63 0.81 -1.84
C LEU A 17 -1.02 1.20 -0.42
N ILE A 18 -1.13 2.51 -0.16
CA ILE A 18 -1.83 3.02 1.01
C ILE A 18 -3.21 3.50 0.57
N THR A 19 -4.24 3.13 1.34
CA THR A 19 -5.61 3.59 1.13
C THR A 19 -6.12 4.36 2.34
N GLU A 20 -7.01 5.31 2.10
CA GLU A 20 -7.86 5.90 3.13
C GLU A 20 -8.92 4.86 3.58
N ARG A 21 -9.60 5.10 4.71
CA ARG A 21 -10.55 4.15 5.31
C ARG A 21 -11.64 3.68 4.33
N THR A 22 -12.05 4.52 3.37
CA THR A 22 -13.09 4.18 2.38
C THR A 22 -12.55 3.38 1.18
N GLY A 23 -11.24 3.12 1.11
CA GLY A 23 -10.58 2.46 -0.02
C GLY A 23 -10.14 3.41 -1.13
N LEU A 24 -10.03 4.72 -0.84
CA LEU A 24 -9.47 5.67 -1.79
C LEU A 24 -7.94 5.50 -1.85
N PRO A 25 -7.34 5.18 -3.01
CA PRO A 25 -5.90 5.04 -3.12
C PRO A 25 -5.19 6.39 -2.88
N LEU A 26 -4.15 6.36 -2.05
CA LEU A 26 -3.27 7.48 -1.72
C LEU A 26 -1.91 7.22 -2.44
N PRO A 27 -0.73 7.14 -1.79
CA PRO A 27 0.47 6.79 -2.54
C PRO A 27 0.48 5.30 -2.92
N ALA A 28 0.93 5.03 -4.14
CA ALA A 28 1.31 3.71 -4.63
C ALA A 28 2.82 3.66 -4.85
N GLY A 29 3.42 2.49 -4.65
CA GLY A 29 4.84 2.24 -4.80
C GLY A 29 5.07 0.88 -5.42
N ILE A 30 6.20 0.71 -6.10
CA ILE A 30 6.52 -0.54 -6.77
C ILE A 30 7.89 -1.01 -6.33
N SER A 31 7.98 -2.27 -5.95
CA SER A 31 9.25 -2.91 -5.62
C SER A 31 9.44 -4.20 -6.42
N GLY A 32 10.66 -4.73 -6.40
CA GLY A 32 10.88 -6.13 -6.76
C GLY A 32 10.08 -7.05 -5.85
N ALA A 33 9.72 -8.24 -6.33
CA ALA A 33 8.96 -9.20 -5.54
C ALA A 33 9.68 -9.64 -4.24
N ASN A 34 11.00 -9.51 -4.20
CA ASN A 34 11.82 -9.92 -3.05
C ASN A 34 11.97 -8.86 -1.99
N LEU A 35 11.53 -7.63 -2.26
CA LEU A 35 11.60 -6.59 -1.24
C LEU A 35 10.63 -6.95 -0.11
N HIS A 36 11.12 -6.95 1.12
CA HIS A 36 10.28 -7.18 2.29
C HIS A 36 9.29 -6.03 2.44
N ASP A 37 8.01 -6.32 2.67
CA ASP A 37 6.93 -5.32 2.64
C ASP A 37 7.15 -4.17 3.65
N SER A 38 7.84 -4.45 4.77
CA SER A 38 8.19 -3.41 5.75
C SER A 38 9.11 -2.31 5.17
N GLN A 39 9.96 -2.64 4.19
CA GLN A 39 10.87 -1.67 3.56
C GLN A 39 10.12 -0.75 2.58
N ALA A 40 9.04 -1.22 1.98
CA ALA A 40 8.19 -0.41 1.11
C ALA A 40 7.23 0.50 1.90
N LEU A 41 6.91 0.15 3.16
CA LEU A 41 5.93 0.90 3.95
C LEU A 41 6.42 2.30 4.36
N GLU A 42 7.69 2.43 4.77
CA GLU A 42 8.25 3.74 5.16
C GLU A 42 8.19 4.81 4.05
N PRO A 43 8.68 4.55 2.82
CA PRO A 43 8.62 5.54 1.74
C PRO A 43 7.17 5.86 1.36
N LEU A 44 6.26 4.87 1.39
CA LEU A 44 4.84 5.12 1.16
C LEU A 44 4.22 6.05 2.19
N VAL A 45 4.47 5.82 3.48
CA VAL A 45 3.93 6.68 4.55
C VAL A 45 4.49 8.10 4.45
N ARG A 46 5.75 8.27 4.00
CA ARG A 46 6.33 9.59 3.71
C ARG A 46 5.65 10.28 2.51
N GLY A 47 5.23 9.51 1.51
CA GLY A 47 4.57 10.00 0.30
C GLY A 47 3.08 10.31 0.45
N ILE A 48 2.50 10.23 1.66
CA ILE A 48 1.08 10.55 1.87
C ILE A 48 0.84 12.03 1.57
N PRO A 49 0.00 12.37 0.57
CA PRO A 49 -0.31 13.76 0.26
C PRO A 49 -1.15 14.38 1.39
N PRO A 50 -1.27 15.72 1.47
CA PRO A 50 -2.18 16.36 2.41
C PRO A 50 -3.62 15.88 2.20
N ILE A 51 -4.16 15.12 3.15
CA ILE A 51 -5.53 14.60 3.14
C ILE A 51 -6.46 15.60 3.82
N ARG A 52 -7.63 15.84 3.23
CA ARG A 52 -8.68 16.67 3.85
C ARG A 52 -9.11 16.02 5.17
N SER A 53 -8.94 16.75 6.26
CA SER A 53 -9.47 16.39 7.57
C SER A 53 -10.90 16.84 7.69
N ARG A 54 -11.73 16.04 8.39
CA ARG A 54 -13.12 16.40 8.71
C ARG A 54 -13.23 17.69 9.53
N ARG A 55 -12.22 17.98 10.36
CA ARG A 55 -12.08 19.21 11.16
C ARG A 55 -10.60 19.64 11.17
N GLY A 56 -10.34 20.94 10.96
CA GLY A 56 -8.99 21.53 11.01
C GLY A 56 -8.14 21.35 9.72
N PRO A 57 -6.84 21.71 9.77
CA PRO A 57 -5.93 21.71 8.62
C PRO A 57 -5.67 20.32 8.02
N ARG A 58 -5.42 20.27 6.71
CA ARG A 58 -5.13 19.02 5.98
C ARG A 58 -4.01 18.23 6.66
N ARG A 59 -4.24 16.95 6.91
CA ARG A 59 -3.29 16.07 7.60
C ARG A 59 -2.43 15.32 6.60
N ARG A 60 -1.11 15.34 6.80
CA ARG A 60 -0.14 14.51 6.05
C ARG A 60 0.17 13.19 6.76
N ARG A 61 -0.31 13.00 7.99
CA ARG A 61 -0.03 11.82 8.82
C ARG A 61 -1.32 11.23 9.37
N PRO A 62 -1.56 9.92 9.18
CA PRO A 62 -2.73 9.26 9.75
C PRO A 62 -2.54 9.05 11.26
N ALA A 63 -3.62 9.11 12.04
CA ALA A 63 -3.56 8.80 13.47
C ALA A 63 -3.29 7.31 13.75
N LYS A 64 -3.77 6.44 12.86
CA LYS A 64 -3.63 4.98 12.94
C LYS A 64 -3.31 4.43 11.55
N LEU A 65 -2.38 3.48 11.47
CA LEU A 65 -2.02 2.79 10.23
C LEU A 65 -2.27 1.29 10.41
N HIS A 66 -3.13 0.72 9.56
CA HIS A 66 -3.33 -0.73 9.49
C HIS A 66 -2.39 -1.30 8.43
N ALA A 67 -1.69 -2.37 8.75
CA ALA A 67 -0.85 -3.09 7.79
C ALA A 67 -0.94 -4.60 8.04
N ASP A 68 -0.57 -5.37 7.02
CA ASP A 68 -0.56 -6.83 7.10
C ASP A 68 0.48 -7.33 8.11
N LYS A 69 0.26 -8.55 8.60
CA LYS A 69 1.18 -9.27 9.49
C LYS A 69 2.60 -9.38 8.92
N ALA A 70 2.77 -9.44 7.60
CA ALA A 70 4.09 -9.41 6.95
C ALA A 70 4.91 -8.16 7.32
N CYS A 71 4.24 -7.03 7.58
CA CYS A 71 4.85 -5.78 8.00
C CYS A 71 5.21 -5.73 9.50
N ASP A 72 5.02 -6.81 10.25
CA ASP A 72 5.38 -6.83 11.67
C ASP A 72 6.91 -6.79 11.85
N ASN A 73 7.41 -5.63 12.29
CA ASN A 73 8.80 -5.39 12.64
C ASN A 73 8.87 -4.34 13.76
N ARG A 74 9.69 -4.60 14.79
CA ARG A 74 9.91 -3.68 15.92
C ARG A 74 10.38 -2.30 15.47
N ARG A 75 11.33 -2.22 14.53
CA ARG A 75 11.85 -0.95 13.98
C ARG A 75 10.74 -0.13 13.33
N LEU A 76 9.89 -0.78 12.54
CA LEU A 76 8.78 -0.12 11.85
C LEU A 76 7.73 0.39 12.84
N ARG A 77 7.41 -0.40 13.88
CA ARG A 77 6.51 0.02 14.97
C ARG A 77 7.04 1.25 15.70
N GLN A 78 8.33 1.26 16.06
CA GLN A 78 8.99 2.39 16.71
C GLN A 78 8.99 3.64 15.81
N TRP A 79 9.31 3.49 14.54
CA TRP A 79 9.31 4.57 13.56
C TRP A 79 7.91 5.18 13.33
N LEU A 80 6.85 4.38 13.35
CA LEU A 80 5.49 4.88 13.28
C LEU A 80 5.12 5.66 14.55
N ARG A 81 5.50 5.15 15.73
CA ARG A 81 5.25 5.80 17.02
C ARG A 81 5.98 7.13 17.16
N SER A 82 7.24 7.24 16.72
CA SER A 82 7.99 8.50 16.73
C SER A 82 7.35 9.58 15.84
N ARG A 83 6.45 9.20 14.94
CA ARG A 83 5.67 10.09 14.07
C ARG A 83 4.26 10.37 14.58
N HIS A 84 3.93 9.91 15.78
CA HIS A 84 2.58 9.92 16.36
C HIS A 84 1.54 9.15 15.53
N ILE A 85 1.98 8.11 14.82
CA ILE A 85 1.12 7.19 14.08
C ILE A 85 0.99 5.91 14.91
N THR A 86 -0.24 5.50 15.23
CA THR A 86 -0.47 4.25 15.96
C THR A 86 -0.43 3.07 14.99
N PRO A 87 0.55 2.14 15.10
CA PRO A 87 0.59 0.94 14.27
C PRO A 87 -0.48 -0.07 14.72
N ARG A 88 -1.36 -0.47 13.79
CA ARG A 88 -2.32 -1.56 13.93
C ARG A 88 -1.90 -2.70 13.01
N ILE A 89 -0.81 -3.36 13.41
CA ILE A 89 -0.19 -4.48 12.70
C ILE A 89 -0.34 -5.72 13.57
N ALA A 90 -0.84 -6.82 13.01
CA ALA A 90 -0.94 -8.09 13.73
C ALA A 90 0.45 -8.65 14.02
N ARG A 91 0.68 -9.18 15.23
CA ARG A 91 1.96 -9.77 15.64
C ARG A 91 2.18 -11.13 14.99
N LYS A 92 3.35 -11.32 14.38
CA LYS A 92 3.81 -12.62 13.85
C LYS A 92 3.82 -13.66 14.97
N GLY A 93 3.36 -14.88 14.68
CA GLY A 93 3.29 -16.00 15.63
C GLY A 93 2.25 -15.91 16.77
N ILE A 94 1.62 -14.75 17.01
CA ILE A 94 0.75 -14.56 18.18
C ILE A 94 -0.72 -14.34 17.78
N GLU A 95 -0.99 -13.43 16.84
CA GLU A 95 -2.36 -13.03 16.51
C GLU A 95 -2.86 -13.76 15.24
N SER A 96 -4.12 -14.26 15.26
CA SER A 96 -4.77 -14.83 14.06
C SER A 96 -4.87 -13.78 12.95
N SER A 97 -4.67 -14.22 11.71
CA SER A 97 -4.78 -13.40 10.50
C SER A 97 -6.22 -12.92 10.23
N GLU A 98 -7.23 -13.56 10.82
CA GLU A 98 -8.66 -13.23 10.63
C GLU A 98 -9.03 -11.86 11.20
N ARG A 99 -8.35 -11.44 12.27
CA ARG A 99 -8.62 -10.18 12.97
C ARG A 99 -8.37 -8.93 12.10
N LEU A 100 -7.64 -9.10 10.99
CA LEU A 100 -7.39 -8.06 9.98
C LEU A 100 -8.50 -7.96 8.92
N GLY A 101 -9.41 -8.93 8.82
CA GLY A 101 -10.32 -9.14 7.68
C GLY A 101 -11.13 -7.92 7.23
N ARG A 102 -11.71 -7.14 8.17
CA ARG A 102 -12.52 -5.96 7.82
C ARG A 102 -11.72 -4.86 7.11
N HIS A 103 -10.49 -4.62 7.56
CA HIS A 103 -9.60 -3.62 6.94
C HIS A 103 -8.91 -4.19 5.71
N ARG A 104 -8.57 -5.48 5.74
CA ARG A 104 -7.94 -6.21 4.66
C ARG A 104 -8.80 -6.23 3.40
N TRP A 105 -10.10 -6.50 3.52
CA TRP A 105 -11.01 -6.50 2.37
C TRP A 105 -11.07 -5.16 1.63
N THR A 106 -10.99 -4.03 2.35
CA THR A 106 -10.95 -2.70 1.71
C THR A 106 -9.68 -2.53 0.87
N ILE A 107 -8.54 -3.02 1.38
CA ILE A 107 -7.26 -2.99 0.67
C ILE A 107 -7.30 -3.94 -0.53
N GLU A 108 -7.71 -5.19 -0.34
CA GLU A 108 -7.80 -6.20 -1.40
C GLU A 108 -8.72 -5.77 -2.55
N ARG A 109 -9.89 -5.21 -2.22
CA ARG A 109 -10.80 -4.60 -3.19
C ARG A 109 -10.12 -3.46 -3.96
N THR A 110 -9.36 -2.60 -3.29
CA THR A 110 -8.69 -1.48 -3.97
C THR A 110 -7.55 -1.99 -4.85
N MET A 111 -6.85 -3.06 -4.43
CA MET A 111 -5.80 -3.71 -5.21
C MET A 111 -6.33 -4.50 -6.42
N SER A 112 -7.60 -4.92 -6.42
CA SER A 112 -8.20 -5.57 -7.59
C SER A 112 -8.54 -4.60 -8.72
N TRP A 113 -8.74 -3.30 -8.43
CA TRP A 113 -9.08 -2.31 -9.46
C TRP A 113 -7.96 -2.04 -10.48
N PRO A 114 -6.67 -1.92 -10.07
CA PRO A 114 -5.56 -1.90 -11.02
C PRO A 114 -5.56 -3.10 -11.97
N ALA A 115 -5.97 -4.29 -11.52
CA ALA A 115 -6.03 -5.48 -12.38
C ALA A 115 -7.12 -5.38 -13.48
N GLY A 116 -8.13 -4.52 -13.29
CA GLY A 116 -9.10 -4.16 -14.33
C GLY A 116 -8.54 -3.22 -15.40
N CYS A 117 -7.40 -2.57 -15.15
CA CYS A 117 -6.67 -1.83 -16.16
C CYS A 117 -5.76 -2.80 -16.93
N ARG A 118 -6.08 -3.10 -18.20
CA ARG A 118 -5.35 -4.08 -19.05
C ARG A 118 -3.82 -3.91 -19.02
N ARG A 119 -3.32 -2.68 -18.94
CA ARG A 119 -1.87 -2.35 -18.85
C ARG A 119 -1.20 -2.76 -17.53
N LEU A 120 -1.95 -2.95 -16.45
CA LEU A 120 -1.45 -3.35 -15.14
C LEU A 120 -1.79 -4.82 -14.81
N HIS A 121 -2.70 -5.45 -15.56
CA HIS A 121 -3.05 -6.87 -15.41
C HIS A 121 -1.86 -7.81 -15.68
N ARG A 122 -1.09 -7.52 -16.73
CA ARG A 122 0.19 -8.15 -17.01
C ARG A 122 1.24 -7.06 -17.17
N ARG A 123 2.37 -7.23 -16.49
CA ARG A 123 3.47 -6.28 -16.61
C ARG A 123 4.23 -6.52 -17.92
N TYR A 124 4.05 -5.61 -18.87
CA TYR A 124 4.86 -5.54 -20.10
C TYR A 124 6.03 -4.55 -20.01
N GLU A 125 6.00 -3.66 -19.00
CA GLU A 125 6.99 -2.59 -18.86
C GLU A 125 8.36 -3.08 -18.36
N ARG A 126 9.39 -2.92 -19.20
CA ARG A 126 10.79 -3.22 -18.85
C ARG A 126 11.31 -2.32 -17.72
N LYS A 127 10.97 -1.02 -17.74
CA LYS A 127 11.41 -0.04 -16.73
C LYS A 127 10.40 0.06 -15.58
N ALA A 128 10.90 0.11 -14.34
CA ALA A 128 10.05 0.25 -13.15
C ALA A 128 9.33 1.60 -13.09
N ILE A 129 9.93 2.66 -13.64
CA ILE A 129 9.38 4.01 -13.66
C ILE A 129 8.08 4.06 -14.50
N HIS A 130 8.06 3.41 -15.66
CA HIS A 130 6.85 3.37 -16.51
C HIS A 130 5.73 2.60 -15.83
N TYR A 131 6.06 1.48 -15.19
CA TYR A 131 5.08 0.70 -14.45
C TYR A 131 4.50 1.49 -13.26
N LEU A 132 5.34 2.27 -12.57
CA LEU A 132 4.90 3.18 -11.50
C LEU A 132 4.03 4.32 -12.04
N ALA A 133 4.36 4.87 -13.20
CA ALA A 133 3.55 5.90 -13.85
C ALA A 133 2.15 5.36 -14.18
N PHE A 134 2.04 4.15 -14.74
CA PHE A 134 0.74 3.52 -15.00
C PHE A 134 -0.04 3.23 -13.72
N ALA A 135 0.63 2.74 -12.67
CA ALA A 135 -0.02 2.54 -11.37
C ALA A 135 -0.54 3.85 -10.79
N SER A 136 0.21 4.94 -10.94
CA SER A 136 -0.19 6.28 -10.49
C SER A 136 -1.39 6.82 -11.29
N ILE A 137 -1.38 6.66 -12.61
CA ILE A 137 -2.53 7.02 -13.48
C ILE A 137 -3.77 6.22 -13.08
N ALA A 138 -3.65 4.91 -12.86
CA ALA A 138 -4.75 4.08 -12.42
C ALA A 138 -5.32 4.55 -11.05
N CYS A 139 -4.46 4.88 -10.09
CA CYS A 139 -4.89 5.45 -8.81
C CYS A 139 -5.64 6.77 -8.97
N THR A 140 -5.16 7.66 -9.85
CA THR A 140 -5.86 8.92 -10.17
C THR A 140 -7.22 8.68 -10.82
N LEU A 141 -7.31 7.76 -11.78
CA LEU A 141 -8.58 7.40 -12.43
C LEU A 141 -9.59 6.81 -11.44
N ILE A 142 -9.14 5.90 -10.56
CA ILE A 142 -9.96 5.34 -9.48
C ILE A 142 -10.50 6.45 -8.58
N ARG A 143 -9.63 7.40 -8.20
CA ARG A 143 -10.00 8.54 -7.36
C ARG A 143 -11.01 9.44 -8.05
N TYR A 144 -10.84 9.72 -9.35
CA TYR A 144 -11.76 10.55 -10.13
C TYR A 144 -13.14 9.90 -10.30
N ARG A 145 -13.19 8.59 -10.53
CA ARG A 145 -14.45 7.83 -10.68
C ARG A 145 -15.23 7.68 -9.38
N ARG A 146 -14.63 8.01 -8.23
CA ARG A 146 -15.31 8.03 -6.95
C ARG A 146 -15.68 9.47 -6.58
N PRO A 147 -16.97 9.88 -6.71
CA PRO A 147 -17.41 11.13 -6.13
C PRO A 147 -17.14 11.08 -4.62
N ALA A 148 -16.51 12.13 -4.10
CA ALA A 148 -16.37 12.31 -2.66
C ALA A 148 -17.78 12.46 -2.07
N LYS A 149 -18.24 11.44 -1.34
CA LYS A 149 -19.44 11.53 -0.50
C LYS A 149 -19.16 12.37 0.74
#